data_AF-A0AAY4CFA3-F1
#
_entry.id   AF-A0AAY4CFA3-F1
#
_cell.length_a   1.000
_cell.length_b   1.000
_cell.length_c   1.000
_cell.angle_alpha   90.00
_cell.angle_beta   90.00
_cell.angle_gamma   90.00
#
_symmetry.space_group_name_H-M   'P 1'
#
loop_
_entity.id
_entity.type
_entity.pdbx_description
1 polymer ?
#
loop_
_entity_poly.entity_id
_entity_poly.type
_entity_poly.pdbx_seq_one_letter_code
_entity_poly.pdbx_strand_id
1 'polypeptide(L)'
;MAECTTLESLLEMGFDRNRAEKAVAHTGNQGIERAMDWLMEHENDPDIDEPYVPPVGNTQGSAEPSSESPEPVGETDPTTEPDDSKQPMTDEEKKEQVKRLEELMRVKQEERREREQGQELLQVKQKMQDDEMKKLADQRQREKMEDRFFFFFFSGKFILFIFLIKLFELYDFFFFFFNIV
;
A
#
# COMPACT_ATOMS: atom_id res chain seq x y z
N MET A 1 0.13 -9.71 4.27
CA MET A 1 -0.71 -10.40 3.27
C MET A 1 -0.09 -10.07 1.92
N ALA A 2 0.08 -11.05 1.04
CA ALA A 2 0.64 -10.77 -0.28
C ALA A 2 -0.41 -9.96 -1.06
N GLU A 3 -0.06 -8.74 -1.48
CA GLU A 3 -0.88 -7.96 -2.41
C GLU A 3 -0.91 -8.72 -3.74
N CYS A 4 -2.01 -9.42 -4.03
CA CYS A 4 -2.17 -10.10 -5.31
C CYS A 4 -2.28 -9.01 -6.38
N THR A 5 -1.27 -8.89 -7.24
CA THR A 5 -1.26 -7.86 -8.29
C THR A 5 -2.40 -8.11 -9.27
N THR A 6 -2.93 -7.06 -9.92
CA THR A 6 -3.98 -7.19 -10.94
C THR A 6 -3.65 -8.25 -11.98
N LEU A 7 -2.37 -8.33 -12.38
CA LEU A 7 -1.85 -9.33 -13.30
C LEU A 7 -1.96 -10.75 -12.74
N GLU A 8 -1.58 -10.97 -11.48
CA GLU A 8 -1.63 -12.27 -10.83
C GLU A 8 -3.08 -12.78 -10.70
N SER A 9 -4.02 -11.89 -10.35
CA SER A 9 -5.44 -12.26 -10.28
C SER A 9 -6.03 -12.63 -11.65
N LEU A 10 -5.58 -12.00 -12.74
CA LEU A 10 -5.98 -12.39 -14.10
C LEU A 10 -5.40 -13.75 -14.51
N LEU A 11 -4.16 -14.03 -14.12
CA LEU A 11 -3.53 -15.34 -14.33
C LEU A 11 -4.26 -16.44 -13.54
N GLU A 12 -4.66 -16.17 -12.29
CA GLU A 12 -5.44 -17.11 -11.47
C GLU A 12 -6.83 -17.39 -12.07
N MET A 13 -7.43 -16.40 -12.74
CA MET A 13 -8.68 -16.58 -13.48
C MET A 13 -8.51 -17.39 -14.78
N GLY A 14 -7.28 -17.62 -15.22
CA GLY A 14 -6.96 -18.40 -16.42
C GLY A 14 -6.82 -17.57 -17.70
N PHE A 15 -6.67 -16.25 -17.60
CA PHE A 15 -6.27 -15.44 -18.76
C PHE A 15 -4.80 -15.71 -19.12
N ASP A 16 -4.49 -15.73 -20.41
CA ASP A 16 -3.11 -15.85 -20.87
C ASP A 16 -2.27 -14.67 -20.37
N ARG A 17 -0.99 -14.94 -20.07
CA ARG A 17 -0.07 -13.96 -19.51
C ARG A 17 0.11 -12.75 -20.43
N ASN A 18 0.20 -12.96 -21.74
CA ASN A 18 0.40 -11.86 -22.70
C ASN A 18 -0.81 -10.93 -22.72
N ARG A 19 -2.01 -11.53 -22.72
CA ARG A 19 -3.29 -10.82 -22.68
C ARG A 19 -3.42 -9.98 -21.40
N ALA A 20 -3.12 -10.58 -20.25
CA ALA A 20 -3.16 -9.93 -18.95
C ALA A 20 -2.13 -8.79 -18.82
N GLU A 21 -0.92 -8.97 -19.34
CA GLU A 21 0.13 -7.93 -19.36
C GLU A 21 -0.27 -6.73 -20.21
N LYS A 22 -0.82 -6.97 -21.41
CA LYS A 22 -1.34 -5.92 -22.31
C LYS A 22 -2.46 -5.13 -21.64
N ALA A 23 -3.42 -5.83 -21.03
CA ALA A 23 -4.53 -5.21 -20.30
C ALA A 23 -4.06 -4.36 -19.11
N VAL A 24 -3.13 -4.87 -18.31
CA VAL A 24 -2.57 -4.15 -17.16
C VAL A 24 -1.76 -2.94 -17.60
N ALA A 25 -1.03 -3.04 -18.72
CA ALA A 25 -0.28 -1.93 -19.30
C ALA A 25 -1.20 -0.81 -19.82
N HIS A 26 -2.27 -1.15 -20.55
CA HIS A 26 -3.25 -0.19 -21.05
C HIS A 26 -4.06 0.47 -19.94
N THR A 27 -4.36 -0.26 -18.88
CA THR A 27 -5.14 0.25 -17.74
C THR A 27 -4.30 0.89 -16.65
N GLY A 28 -2.97 0.78 -16.74
CA GLY A 28 -2.03 1.35 -15.76
C GLY A 28 -2.17 0.74 -14.37
N ASN A 29 -2.53 -0.55 -14.29
CA ASN A 29 -2.71 -1.27 -13.03
C ASN A 29 -3.72 -0.61 -12.07
N GLN A 30 -4.80 -0.02 -12.61
CA GLN A 30 -5.88 0.62 -11.84
C GLN A 30 -6.88 -0.36 -11.20
N GLY A 31 -6.58 -1.65 -11.20
CA GLY A 31 -7.40 -2.72 -10.64
C GLY A 31 -7.91 -3.72 -11.68
N ILE A 32 -8.37 -4.88 -11.20
CA ILE A 32 -8.78 -6.01 -12.04
C ILE A 32 -9.99 -5.72 -12.92
N GLU A 33 -10.96 -4.96 -12.42
CA GLU A 33 -12.18 -4.62 -13.16
C GLU A 33 -11.84 -3.83 -14.43
N ARG A 34 -10.92 -2.86 -14.35
CA ARG A 34 -10.48 -2.06 -15.50
C ARG A 34 -9.74 -2.92 -16.51
N ALA A 35 -8.83 -3.76 -16.04
CA ALA A 35 -8.09 -4.68 -16.91
C ALA A 35 -9.04 -5.66 -17.62
N MET A 36 -10.07 -6.14 -16.93
CA MET A 36 -11.07 -7.04 -17.51
C MET A 36 -11.96 -6.35 -18.55
N ASP A 37 -12.34 -5.09 -18.32
CA ASP A 37 -13.09 -4.28 -19.28
C ASP A 37 -12.32 -4.13 -20.60
N TRP A 38 -11.02 -3.81 -20.52
CA TRP A 38 -10.14 -3.74 -21.69
C TRP A 38 -10.00 -5.10 -22.38
N LEU A 39 -9.86 -6.18 -21.61
CA LEU A 39 -9.78 -7.54 -22.14
C LEU A 39 -11.03 -7.92 -22.93
N MET A 40 -12.23 -7.58 -22.45
CA MET A 40 -13.49 -7.88 -23.14
C MET A 40 -13.65 -7.06 -24.42
N GLU A 41 -13.24 -5.79 -24.41
CA GLU A 41 -13.32 -4.93 -25.60
C GLU A 41 -12.37 -5.37 -26.72
N HIS A 42 -11.24 -6.02 -26.38
CA HIS A 42 -10.20 -6.45 -27.32
C HIS A 42 -10.11 -7.99 -27.43
N GLU A 43 -11.10 -8.75 -26.94
CA GLU A 43 -11.02 -10.22 -26.87
C GLU A 43 -11.03 -10.94 -28.22
N ASN A 44 -11.55 -10.27 -29.25
CA ASN A 44 -11.70 -10.82 -30.60
C ASN A 44 -10.55 -10.41 -31.53
N ASP A 45 -9.59 -9.64 -31.03
CA ASP A 45 -8.46 -9.15 -31.80
C ASP A 45 -7.36 -10.23 -31.86
N PRO A 46 -7.01 -10.73 -33.06
CA PRO A 46 -6.05 -11.83 -33.21
C PRO A 46 -4.60 -11.47 -32.80
N ASP A 47 -4.31 -10.19 -32.58
CA ASP A 47 -3.03 -9.67 -32.08
C ASP A 47 -2.98 -9.56 -30.54
N ILE A 48 -4.05 -9.93 -29.83
CA ILE A 48 -4.06 -9.87 -28.36
C ILE A 48 -3.18 -10.95 -27.71
N ASP A 49 -2.95 -12.05 -28.43
CA ASP A 49 -2.06 -13.14 -28.03
C ASP A 49 -0.60 -12.91 -28.43
N GLU A 50 -0.29 -11.84 -29.18
CA GLU A 50 1.09 -11.48 -29.48
C GLU A 50 1.79 -10.95 -28.23
N PRO A 51 3.05 -11.36 -27.97
CA PRO A 51 3.77 -10.96 -26.77
C PRO A 51 3.95 -9.43 -26.74
N TYR A 52 3.31 -8.77 -25.77
CA TYR A 52 3.48 -7.35 -25.54
C TYR A 52 4.86 -7.10 -24.91
N VAL A 53 5.83 -6.71 -25.74
CA VAL A 53 7.17 -6.33 -25.29
C VAL A 53 7.16 -4.81 -24.99
N PRO A 54 7.23 -4.38 -23.71
CA PRO A 54 7.40 -2.97 -23.40
C PRO A 54 8.75 -2.50 -23.98
N PRO A 55 8.82 -1.33 -24.64
CA PRO A 55 10.04 -0.90 -25.31
C PRO A 55 11.13 -0.56 -24.30
N VAL A 56 12.05 -1.51 -24.07
CA VAL A 56 13.35 -1.25 -23.46
C VAL A 56 14.31 -0.87 -24.59
N GLY A 57 14.43 0.44 -24.85
CA GLY A 57 15.53 1.12 -25.57
C GLY A 57 16.22 0.42 -26.76
N ASN A 58 15.85 0.83 -27.98
CA ASN A 58 16.59 0.89 -29.26
C ASN A 58 17.55 -0.24 -29.70
N THR A 59 17.23 -0.94 -30.81
CA THR A 59 18.08 -1.07 -32.04
C THR A 59 17.40 -1.90 -33.17
N GLN A 60 16.93 -1.19 -34.20
CA GLN A 60 17.16 -1.40 -35.65
C GLN A 60 16.61 -2.62 -36.44
N GLY A 61 15.73 -2.31 -37.41
CA GLY A 61 15.44 -3.03 -38.68
C GLY A 61 13.99 -3.51 -38.76
N SER A 62 13.12 -3.14 -39.72
CA SER A 62 13.33 -2.63 -41.09
C SER A 62 12.03 -2.04 -41.66
N ALA A 63 12.18 -0.92 -42.37
CA ALA A 63 11.44 -0.47 -43.57
C ALA A 63 9.94 -0.04 -43.49
N GLU A 64 9.77 1.29 -43.39
CA GLU A 64 8.88 2.18 -44.20
C GLU A 64 8.80 1.81 -45.71
N PRO A 65 7.90 2.35 -46.59
CA PRO A 65 7.40 3.76 -46.63
C PRO A 65 5.94 3.96 -47.11
N SER A 66 5.34 5.13 -46.92
CA SER A 66 5.23 6.25 -47.90
C SER A 66 4.14 7.16 -47.31
N SER A 67 4.05 8.48 -47.42
CA SER A 67 4.42 9.53 -48.38
C SER A 67 3.58 10.73 -47.88
N GLU A 68 3.83 12.03 -48.04
CA GLU A 68 4.80 12.85 -48.74
C GLU A 68 4.28 14.28 -48.49
N SER A 69 5.17 15.20 -48.14
CA SER A 69 4.89 16.65 -48.14
C SER A 69 4.75 17.12 -49.59
N PRO A 70 4.04 18.23 -49.86
CA PRO A 70 4.85 19.35 -50.35
C PRO A 70 4.38 20.72 -49.88
N GLU A 71 5.36 21.57 -49.60
CA GLU A 71 5.26 23.03 -49.61
C GLU A 71 4.94 23.58 -51.01
N PRO A 72 4.50 24.84 -51.10
CA PRO A 72 5.28 25.76 -51.93
C PRO A 72 5.43 27.19 -51.36
N VAL A 73 6.68 27.64 -51.32
CA VAL A 73 7.26 28.93 -51.73
C VAL A 73 6.34 30.16 -51.96
N GLY A 74 6.74 31.29 -51.37
CA GLY A 74 6.20 32.62 -51.70
C GLY A 74 6.90 33.77 -50.96
N GLU A 75 8.00 34.24 -51.52
CA GLU A 75 8.75 35.44 -51.17
C GLU A 75 7.96 36.73 -51.47
N THR A 76 7.87 37.68 -50.52
CA THR A 76 7.79 39.14 -50.73
C THR A 76 7.80 39.89 -49.40
N ASP A 77 8.91 40.59 -49.14
CA ASP A 77 8.94 41.81 -48.30
C ASP A 77 8.55 42.99 -49.24
N PRO A 78 7.64 43.89 -48.82
CA PRO A 78 8.12 45.13 -48.22
C PRO A 78 7.23 45.62 -47.07
N THR A 79 7.86 45.91 -45.92
CA THR A 79 7.62 47.07 -45.04
C THR A 79 6.16 47.60 -44.99
N THR A 80 5.44 47.34 -43.89
CA THR A 80 4.52 48.31 -43.25
C THR A 80 4.34 47.90 -41.78
N GLU A 81 4.64 48.86 -40.91
CA GLU A 81 4.26 49.14 -39.50
C GLU A 81 3.19 48.26 -38.80
N PRO A 82 3.20 48.19 -37.45
CA PRO A 82 2.69 47.07 -36.65
C PRO A 82 1.16 47.09 -36.50
N ASP A 83 0.50 45.99 -36.88
CA ASP A 83 -0.93 45.78 -36.64
C ASP A 83 -1.16 44.92 -35.40
N ASP A 84 -1.63 45.60 -34.36
CA ASP A 84 -2.04 45.13 -33.05
C ASP A 84 -3.37 44.38 -33.17
N SER A 85 -3.32 43.04 -33.25
CA SER A 85 -4.53 42.20 -33.20
C SER A 85 -4.24 40.79 -32.68
N LYS A 86 -3.65 40.69 -31.48
CA LYS A 86 -3.86 39.51 -30.63
C LYS A 86 -5.03 39.82 -29.70
N GLN A 87 -6.21 39.32 -30.03
CA GLN A 87 -7.35 39.32 -29.11
C GLN A 87 -6.91 38.71 -27.76
N PRO A 88 -6.90 39.49 -26.67
CA PRO A 88 -6.60 38.94 -25.35
C PRO A 88 -7.86 38.25 -24.83
N MET A 89 -7.73 37.04 -24.26
CA MET A 89 -8.81 36.49 -23.40
C MET A 89 -9.18 37.56 -22.38
N THR A 90 -10.45 37.96 -22.37
CA THR A 90 -10.97 39.08 -21.58
C THR A 90 -10.61 38.86 -20.11
N ASP A 91 -10.25 39.93 -19.41
CA ASP A 91 -9.78 39.84 -18.01
C ASP A 91 -10.81 39.21 -17.06
N GLU A 92 -12.07 39.21 -17.49
CA GLU A 92 -13.20 38.60 -16.80
C GLU A 92 -13.18 37.07 -16.88
N GLU A 93 -12.88 36.49 -18.05
CA GLU A 93 -12.76 35.03 -18.23
C GLU A 93 -11.56 34.44 -17.48
N LYS A 94 -10.42 35.16 -17.45
CA LYS A 94 -9.26 34.75 -16.64
C LYS A 94 -9.59 34.74 -15.15
N LYS A 95 -10.37 35.72 -14.69
CA LYS A 95 -10.79 35.80 -13.28
C LYS A 95 -11.74 34.66 -12.92
N GLU A 96 -12.63 34.27 -13.82
CA GLU A 96 -13.48 33.09 -13.63
C GLU A 96 -12.68 31.78 -13.65
N GLN A 97 -11.71 31.63 -14.55
CA GLN A 97 -10.85 30.44 -14.59
C GLN A 97 -10.05 30.29 -13.29
N VAL A 98 -9.49 31.39 -12.75
CA VAL A 98 -8.79 31.39 -11.46
C VAL A 98 -9.74 31.05 -10.32
N LYS A 99 -10.95 31.64 -10.29
CA LYS A 99 -11.95 31.36 -9.26
C LYS A 99 -12.41 29.89 -9.28
N ARG A 100 -12.63 29.33 -10.47
CA ARG A 100 -12.99 27.92 -10.67
C ARG A 100 -11.85 26.98 -10.24
N LEU A 101 -10.61 27.37 -10.51
CA LEU A 101 -9.42 26.63 -10.09
C LEU A 101 -9.21 26.70 -8.57
N GLU A 102 -9.44 27.86 -7.95
CA GLU A 102 -9.38 28.05 -6.49
C GLU A 102 -10.47 27.21 -5.79
N GLU A 103 -11.68 27.20 -6.33
CA GLU A 103 -12.78 26.40 -5.82
C GLU A 103 -12.51 24.89 -5.96
N LEU A 104 -11.95 24.46 -7.10
CA LEU A 104 -11.52 23.08 -7.30
C LEU A 104 -10.41 22.68 -6.33
N MET A 105 -9.42 23.55 -6.09
CA MET A 105 -8.38 23.31 -5.08
C MET A 105 -8.98 23.18 -3.68
N ARG A 106 -10.01 23.97 -3.36
CA ARG A 106 -10.70 23.91 -2.07
C ARG A 106 -11.51 22.63 -1.88
N VAL A 107 -12.29 22.24 -2.90
CA VAL A 107 -13.06 21.00 -2.89
C VAL A 107 -12.13 19.79 -2.81
N LYS A 108 -11.05 19.78 -3.59
CA LYS A 108 -10.06 18.71 -3.59
C LYS A 108 -9.31 18.57 -2.28
N GLN A 109 -9.06 19.66 -1.56
CA GLN A 109 -8.47 19.61 -0.21
C GLN A 109 -9.44 19.02 0.82
N GLU A 110 -10.73 19.36 0.74
CA GLU A 110 -11.75 18.85 1.66
C GLU A 110 -11.98 17.35 1.46
N GLU A 111 -12.11 16.93 0.20
CA GLU A 111 -12.27 15.52 -0.16
C GLU A 111 -11.04 14.68 0.24
N ARG A 112 -9.85 15.28 0.26
CA ARG A 112 -8.63 14.62 0.75
C ARG A 112 -8.64 14.50 2.27
N ARG A 113 -9.08 15.54 2.98
CA ARG A 113 -9.25 15.52 4.45
C ARG A 113 -10.24 14.47 4.89
N GLU A 114 -11.38 14.35 4.23
CA GLU A 114 -12.40 13.35 4.60
C GLU A 114 -11.89 11.92 4.37
N ARG A 115 -11.14 11.69 3.29
CA ARG A 115 -10.48 10.39 3.04
C ARG A 115 -9.41 10.09 4.08
N GLU A 116 -8.57 11.07 4.40
CA GLU A 116 -7.52 10.93 5.42
C GLU A 116 -8.15 10.66 6.80
N GLN A 117 -9.17 11.43 7.19
CA GLN A 117 -9.90 11.23 8.46
C GLN A 117 -10.66 9.89 8.49
N GLY A 118 -11.25 9.45 7.37
CA GLY A 118 -11.92 8.15 7.29
C GLY A 118 -10.94 7.00 7.50
N GLN A 119 -9.77 7.06 6.88
CA GLN A 119 -8.70 6.06 7.07
C GLN A 119 -8.13 6.11 8.48
N GLU A 120 -7.86 7.30 9.02
CA GLU A 120 -7.39 7.47 10.40
C GLU A 120 -8.40 6.94 11.41
N LEU A 121 -9.70 7.19 11.21
CA LEU A 121 -10.75 6.70 12.11
C LEU A 121 -10.81 5.17 12.13
N LEU A 122 -10.68 4.53 10.97
CA LEU A 122 -10.61 3.07 10.87
C LEU A 122 -9.36 2.52 11.57
N GLN A 123 -8.22 3.16 11.34
CA GLN A 123 -6.94 2.74 11.92
C GLN A 123 -6.91 2.93 13.44
N VAL A 124 -7.47 4.04 13.96
CA VAL A 124 -7.65 4.29 15.40
C VAL A 124 -8.61 3.28 16.01
N LYS A 125 -9.73 2.98 15.35
CA LYS A 125 -10.68 1.97 15.83
C LYS A 125 -10.05 0.58 15.88
N GLN A 126 -9.30 0.20 14.86
CA GLN A 126 -8.58 -1.06 14.83
C GLN A 126 -7.53 -1.12 15.95
N LYS A 127 -6.73 -0.07 16.11
CA LYS A 127 -5.74 0.02 17.17
C LYS A 127 -6.38 -0.07 18.57
N MET A 128 -7.53 0.55 18.77
CA MET A 128 -8.27 0.45 20.03
C MET A 128 -8.72 -0.98 20.31
N GLN A 129 -9.21 -1.70 19.29
CA GLN A 129 -9.58 -3.11 19.41
C GLN A 129 -8.37 -4.00 19.69
N ASP A 130 -7.24 -3.75 19.02
CA ASP A 130 -5.99 -4.49 19.24
C ASP A 130 -5.43 -4.25 20.64
N ASP A 131 -5.47 -3.00 21.13
CA ASP A 131 -5.06 -2.64 22.48
C ASP A 131 -5.97 -3.29 23.54
N GLU A 132 -7.28 -3.33 23.31
CA GLU A 132 -8.23 -4.05 24.17
C GLU A 132 -7.96 -5.56 24.18
N MET A 133 -7.77 -6.18 23.01
CA MET A 133 -7.47 -7.60 22.89
C MET A 133 -6.15 -7.95 23.58
N LYS A 134 -5.12 -7.10 23.39
CA LYS A 134 -3.83 -7.24 24.04
C LYS A 134 -3.94 -7.16 25.56
N LYS A 135 -4.71 -6.19 26.06
CA LYS A 135 -4.94 -6.03 27.51
C LYS A 135 -5.66 -7.23 28.11
N LEU A 136 -6.65 -7.79 27.41
CA LEU A 136 -7.35 -9.00 27.84
C LEU A 136 -6.43 -10.22 27.87
N ALA A 137 -5.56 -10.35 26.86
CA ALA A 137 -4.60 -11.45 26.78
C ALA A 137 -3.55 -11.38 27.91
N ASP A 138 -3.02 -10.18 28.19
CA ASP A 138 -2.06 -9.95 29.28
C ASP A 138 -2.70 -10.23 30.65
N GLN A 139 -3.94 -9.83 30.87
CA GLN A 139 -4.67 -10.12 32.12
C GLN A 139 -4.85 -11.63 32.31
N ARG A 140 -5.28 -12.34 31.27
CA ARG A 140 -5.43 -13.80 31.30
C ARG A 140 -4.10 -14.52 31.51
N GLN A 141 -2.99 -13.98 30.98
CA GLN A 141 -1.66 -14.50 31.24
C GLN A 141 -1.23 -14.27 32.68
N ARG A 142 -1.48 -13.07 33.25
CA ARG A 142 -1.19 -12.78 34.66
C ARG A 142 -1.96 -13.70 35.60
N GLU A 143 -3.26 -13.88 35.38
CA GLU A 143 -4.06 -14.82 36.16
C GLU A 143 -3.52 -16.26 36.05
N LYS A 144 -3.18 -16.71 34.83
CA LYS A 144 -2.52 -18.03 34.66
C LYS A 144 -1.17 -18.12 35.33
N MET A 145 -0.39 -17.03 35.34
CA MET A 145 0.90 -16.98 36.02
C MET A 145 0.69 -17.00 37.54
N GLU A 146 -0.27 -16.26 38.05
CA GLU A 146 -0.66 -16.24 39.46
C GLU A 146 -1.22 -17.58 39.90
N ASP A 147 -2.05 -18.25 39.11
CA ASP A 147 -2.52 -19.61 39.40
C ASP A 147 -1.36 -20.61 39.40
N ARG A 148 -0.43 -20.47 38.43
CA ARG A 148 0.74 -21.33 38.35
C ARG A 148 1.71 -21.06 39.50
N PHE A 149 1.83 -19.81 39.92
CA PHE A 149 2.64 -19.36 41.04
C PHE A 149 1.99 -19.78 42.36
N PHE A 150 0.68 -19.60 42.52
CA PHE A 150 -0.09 -20.08 43.65
C PHE A 150 0.00 -21.59 43.76
N PHE A 151 -0.15 -22.32 42.65
CA PHE A 151 0.07 -23.75 42.61
C PHE A 151 1.53 -24.10 42.95
N PHE A 152 2.53 -23.34 42.50
CA PHE A 152 3.92 -23.56 42.87
C PHE A 152 4.18 -23.34 44.37
N PHE A 153 3.68 -22.24 44.94
CA PHE A 153 3.87 -21.82 46.34
C PHE A 153 3.02 -22.60 47.35
N PHE A 154 1.81 -23.02 46.97
CA PHE A 154 0.92 -23.82 47.80
C PHE A 154 0.99 -25.31 47.49
N SER A 155 1.62 -25.73 46.37
CA SER A 155 2.01 -27.12 46.23
C SER A 155 3.01 -27.47 47.32
N GLY A 156 2.87 -28.67 47.89
CA GLY A 156 3.75 -29.18 48.94
C GLY A 156 5.25 -29.15 48.59
N LYS A 157 5.63 -28.88 47.34
CA LYS A 157 7.02 -28.63 46.90
C LYS A 157 7.63 -27.37 47.52
N PHE A 158 6.89 -26.26 47.63
CA PHE A 158 7.43 -25.04 48.25
C PHE A 158 7.48 -25.14 49.78
N ILE A 159 6.48 -25.80 50.39
CA ILE A 159 6.47 -26.14 51.81
C ILE A 159 7.62 -27.11 52.15
N LEU A 160 7.85 -28.15 51.33
CA LEU A 160 9.00 -29.05 51.45
C LEU A 160 10.32 -28.31 51.26
N PHE A 161 10.40 -27.37 50.32
CA PHE A 161 11.61 -26.57 50.08
C PHE A 161 11.96 -25.68 51.29
N ILE A 162 10.98 -24.99 51.87
CA ILE A 162 11.15 -24.25 53.12
C ILE A 162 11.53 -25.19 54.28
N PHE A 163 10.89 -26.36 54.37
CA PHE A 163 11.19 -27.35 55.40
C PHE A 163 12.62 -27.90 55.27
N LEU A 164 13.10 -28.16 54.04
CA LEU A 164 14.47 -28.60 53.74
C LEU A 164 15.51 -27.55 54.11
N ILE A 165 15.25 -26.26 53.83
CA ILE A 165 16.15 -25.16 54.22
C ILE A 165 16.25 -25.06 55.74
N LYS A 166 15.11 -25.13 56.44
CA LYS A 166 15.07 -25.18 57.91
C LYS A 166 15.80 -26.42 58.47
N LEU A 167 15.70 -27.57 57.79
CA LEU A 167 16.37 -28.80 58.19
C LEU A 167 17.90 -28.71 58.03
N PHE A 168 18.37 -28.06 56.97
CA PHE A 168 19.79 -27.85 56.69
C PHE A 168 20.43 -26.90 57.71
N GLU A 169 19.78 -25.76 57.99
CA GLU A 169 20.19 -24.83 59.06
C GLU A 169 20.25 -25.51 60.44
N LEU A 170 19.26 -26.36 60.74
CA LEU A 170 19.23 -27.09 62.02
C LEU A 170 20.35 -28.15 62.09
N TYR A 171 20.69 -28.78 60.97
CA TYR A 171 21.75 -29.78 60.88
C TYR A 171 23.13 -29.15 61.01
N ASP A 172 23.38 -28.02 60.33
CA ASP A 172 24.63 -27.26 60.48
C ASP A 172 24.80 -26.72 61.90
N PHE A 173 23.73 -26.23 62.52
CA PHE A 173 23.75 -25.81 63.92
C PHE A 173 24.09 -26.96 64.87
N PHE A 174 23.51 -28.15 64.65
CA PHE A 174 23.77 -29.33 65.48
C PHE A 174 25.19 -29.89 65.26
N PHE A 175 25.67 -29.90 64.01
CA PHE A 175 27.01 -30.33 63.66
C PHE A 175 28.07 -29.39 64.25
N PHE A 176 27.86 -28.08 64.21
CA PHE A 176 28.75 -27.10 64.83
C PHE A 176 28.81 -27.26 66.37
N PHE A 177 27.68 -27.50 67.03
CA PHE A 177 27.64 -27.72 68.48
C PHE A 177 28.31 -29.04 68.92
N PHE A 178 28.17 -30.11 68.14
CA PHE A 178 28.75 -31.42 68.48
C PHE A 178 30.23 -31.55 68.13
N ASN A 179 30.77 -30.71 67.25
CA ASN A 179 32.20 -30.69 66.89
C ASN A 179 33.05 -29.78 67.80
N ILE A 180 32.40 -28.97 68.66
CA ILE A 180 33.04 -28.01 69.57
C ILE A 180 33.27 -28.55 71.00
N VAL A 181 32.85 -29.77 71.30
CA VAL A 181 33.15 -30.52 72.54
C VAL A 181 34.15 -31.62 72.23
#